data_AF-A0A857KZE8-F1
#
_entry.id   AF-A0A857KZE8-F1
#
_cell.length_a   1.000
_cell.length_b   1.000
_cell.length_c   1.000
_cell.angle_alpha   90.00
_cell.angle_beta   90.00
_cell.angle_gamma   90.00
#
_symmetry.space_group_name_H-M   'P 1'
#
loop_
_entity.id
_entity.type
_entity.pdbx_description
1 polymer ?
#
loop_
_entity_poly.entity_id
_entity_poly.type
_entity_poly.pdbx_seq_one_letter_code
_entity_poly.pdbx_strand_id
1 'polypeptide(L)'
;MSKSKDPSGGILDAAARKLRLPFGAPVFIDRIVSGSVDEAGRRTVQMLINTWDLAEGGPFAAQAISAGGMAKTVEVVYDSLIGPIFGPLLKRLGADDVTRRAGLCATQLVGVGVVRYVARAEPIRSMTPEELADAIAPTLQRYLIGDIS
;
A
#
# COMPACT_ATOMS: atom_id res chain seq x y z
N MET A 1 40.01 1.34 -7.54
CA MET A 1 38.78 0.56 -7.80
C MET A 1 37.79 0.86 -6.70
N SER A 2 36.76 1.65 -7.03
CA SER A 2 35.73 2.11 -6.11
C SER A 2 34.80 0.94 -5.74
N LYS A 3 34.65 0.67 -4.45
CA LYS A 3 33.62 -0.24 -3.95
C LYS A 3 32.28 0.48 -4.10
N SER A 4 31.47 0.05 -5.07
CA SER A 4 30.06 0.40 -5.15
C SER A 4 29.37 -0.05 -3.86
N LYS A 5 28.93 0.90 -3.05
CA LYS A 5 28.01 0.64 -1.94
C LYS A 5 26.64 0.38 -2.56
N ASP A 6 26.10 -0.81 -2.29
CA ASP A 6 24.67 -1.07 -2.41
C ASP A 6 23.88 0.00 -1.62
N PRO A 7 22.97 0.77 -2.24
CA PRO A 7 22.14 1.74 -1.54
C PRO A 7 21.08 1.10 -0.63
N SER A 8 20.94 -0.22 -0.66
CA SER A 8 19.85 -0.98 -0.04
C SER A 8 20.33 -1.67 1.24
N GLY A 9 20.60 -0.91 2.30
CA GLY A 9 21.03 -1.46 3.59
C GLY A 9 19.98 -2.34 4.30
N GLY A 10 19.85 -3.59 3.86
CA GLY A 10 19.74 -4.82 4.66
C GLY A 10 18.59 -5.07 5.66
N ILE A 11 17.78 -4.09 6.04
CA ILE A 11 16.68 -4.31 7.00
C ILE A 11 15.41 -3.69 6.43
N LEU A 12 14.39 -4.52 6.18
CA LEU A 12 13.03 -4.04 5.93
C LEU A 12 12.61 -3.17 7.13
N ASP A 13 12.28 -1.90 6.86
CA ASP A 13 11.75 -1.02 7.89
C ASP A 13 10.46 -1.60 8.48
N ALA A 14 10.07 -1.08 9.65
CA ALA A 14 8.94 -1.64 10.38
C ALA A 14 7.64 -1.66 9.58
N ALA A 15 7.41 -0.67 8.70
CA ALA A 15 6.22 -0.60 7.87
C ALA A 15 6.26 -1.64 6.76
N ALA A 16 7.39 -1.75 6.06
CA ALA A 16 7.60 -2.78 5.04
C ALA A 16 7.38 -4.19 5.60
N ARG A 17 7.87 -4.49 6.80
CA ARG A 17 7.63 -5.79 7.45
C ARG A 17 6.15 -6.02 7.77
N LYS A 18 5.48 -5.04 8.39
CA LYS A 18 4.06 -5.12 8.74
C LYS A 18 3.19 -5.32 7.50
N LEU A 19 3.47 -4.58 6.43
CA LEU A 19 2.76 -4.65 5.15
C LEU A 19 3.21 -5.81 4.25
N ARG A 20 4.19 -6.61 4.70
CA ARG A 20 4.75 -7.75 3.96
C ARG A 20 5.35 -7.36 2.61
N LEU A 21 5.89 -6.14 2.49
CA LEU A 21 6.54 -5.67 1.27
C LEU A 21 7.82 -6.48 0.98
N PRO A 22 8.13 -6.73 -0.30
CA PRO A 22 9.34 -7.45 -0.70
C PRO A 22 10.62 -6.61 -0.56
N PHE A 23 10.49 -5.30 -0.31
CA PHE A 23 11.58 -4.35 -0.09
C PHE A 23 11.14 -3.23 0.86
N GLY A 24 12.08 -2.40 1.30
CA GLY A 24 11.81 -1.29 2.20
C GLY A 24 10.85 -0.25 1.61
N ALA A 25 10.14 0.47 2.47
CA ALA A 25 9.23 1.55 2.14
C ALA A 25 9.86 2.62 1.23
N PRO A 26 11.13 3.07 1.42
CA PRO A 26 11.75 4.03 0.51
C PRO A 26 11.80 3.51 -0.94
N VAL A 27 12.17 2.24 -1.13
CA VAL A 27 12.22 1.60 -2.46
C VAL A 27 10.83 1.47 -3.07
N PHE A 28 9.83 1.16 -2.24
CA PHE A 28 8.43 1.16 -2.67
C PHE A 28 8.03 2.52 -3.22
N ILE A 29 8.26 3.58 -2.45
CA ILE A 29 7.88 4.95 -2.84
C ILE A 29 8.65 5.37 -4.10
N ASP A 30 9.94 5.06 -4.21
CA ASP A 30 10.74 5.34 -5.41
C ASP A 30 10.13 4.72 -6.66
N ARG A 31 9.72 3.45 -6.60
CA ARG A 31 9.06 2.76 -7.72
C ARG A 31 7.72 3.36 -8.09
N ILE A 32 7.02 4.00 -7.16
CA ILE A 32 5.76 4.72 -7.45
C ILE A 32 6.04 6.08 -8.08
N VAL A 33 7.09 6.80 -7.69
CA VAL A 33 7.35 8.13 -8.29
C VAL A 33 8.22 8.08 -9.56
N SER A 34 8.93 6.98 -9.83
CA SER A 34 9.85 6.88 -10.97
C SER A 34 9.18 6.68 -12.34
N GLY A 35 7.85 6.56 -12.38
CA GLY A 35 7.06 6.41 -13.61
C GLY A 35 6.11 7.58 -13.79
N SER A 36 5.19 7.51 -14.75
CA SER A 36 4.21 8.58 -14.95
C SER A 36 3.39 8.81 -13.68
N VAL A 37 3.28 10.07 -13.26
CA VAL A 37 2.48 10.49 -12.12
C VAL A 37 1.01 10.10 -12.32
N ASP A 38 0.53 10.08 -13.56
CA ASP A 38 -0.85 9.68 -13.93
C ASP A 38 -1.15 8.20 -13.64
N GLU A 39 -0.11 7.38 -13.46
CA GLU A 39 -0.23 5.95 -13.15
C GLU A 39 0.14 5.62 -11.70
N ALA A 40 0.41 6.62 -10.85
CA ALA A 40 0.85 6.41 -9.47
C ALA A 40 -0.16 5.59 -8.66
N GLY A 41 -1.45 5.88 -8.81
CA GLY A 41 -2.54 5.13 -8.18
C GLY A 41 -2.57 3.68 -8.65
N ARG A 42 -2.52 3.45 -9.96
CA ARG A 42 -2.53 2.11 -10.55
C ARG A 42 -1.35 1.27 -10.07
N ARG A 43 -0.14 1.82 -10.15
CA ARG A 43 1.08 1.13 -9.67
C ARG A 43 1.02 0.84 -8.18
N THR A 44 0.48 1.76 -7.37
CA THR A 44 0.35 1.56 -5.92
C THR A 44 -0.61 0.40 -5.60
N VAL A 45 -1.82 0.40 -6.19
CA VAL A 45 -2.80 -0.68 -5.96
C VAL A 45 -2.23 -2.00 -6.46
N GLN A 46 -1.76 -2.06 -7.71
CA GLN A 46 -1.28 -3.30 -8.31
C GLN A 46 -0.12 -3.90 -7.50
N MET A 47 0.84 -3.09 -7.06
CA MET A 47 2.00 -3.57 -6.30
C MET A 47 1.60 -4.11 -4.92
N LEU A 48 0.70 -3.43 -4.21
CA LEU A 48 0.23 -3.88 -2.90
C LEU A 48 -0.61 -5.15 -2.99
N ILE A 49 -1.57 -5.21 -3.92
CA ILE A 49 -2.41 -6.39 -4.09
C ILE A 49 -1.56 -7.60 -4.52
N ASN A 50 -0.65 -7.43 -5.49
CA ASN A 50 0.29 -8.49 -5.86
C ASN A 50 1.12 -8.98 -4.67
N THR A 51 1.64 -8.05 -3.87
CA THR A 51 2.43 -8.37 -2.68
C THR A 51 1.61 -9.18 -1.67
N TRP A 52 0.38 -8.77 -1.40
CA TRP A 52 -0.47 -9.42 -0.42
C TRP A 52 -1.01 -10.77 -0.91
N ASP A 53 -1.30 -10.91 -2.21
CA ASP A 53 -1.67 -12.17 -2.83
C ASP A 53 -0.53 -13.19 -2.71
N LEU A 54 0.71 -12.80 -3.06
CA LEU A 54 1.90 -13.65 -2.91
C LEU A 54 2.21 -14.01 -1.45
N ALA A 55 1.78 -13.17 -0.51
CA ALA A 55 1.94 -13.39 0.92
C ALA A 55 0.71 -14.02 1.59
N GLU A 56 -0.16 -14.68 0.81
CA GLU A 56 -1.37 -15.38 1.28
C GLU A 56 -2.28 -14.51 2.18
N GLY A 57 -2.52 -13.27 1.74
CA GLY A 57 -3.29 -12.25 2.47
C GLY A 57 -2.43 -11.27 3.25
N GLY A 58 -1.11 -11.46 3.26
CA GLY A 58 -0.14 -10.50 3.77
C GLY A 58 -0.46 -10.04 5.20
N PRO A 59 -0.64 -8.73 5.44
CA PRO A 59 -0.97 -8.23 6.77
C PRO A 59 -2.36 -8.67 7.27
N PHE A 60 -3.24 -9.12 6.39
CA PHE A 60 -4.61 -9.55 6.69
C PHE A 60 -4.75 -11.08 6.81
N ALA A 61 -3.65 -11.83 6.79
CA ALA A 61 -3.67 -13.28 6.91
C ALA A 61 -4.26 -13.73 8.27
N ALA A 62 -4.89 -14.91 8.29
CA ALA A 62 -5.58 -15.45 9.46
C ALA A 62 -4.70 -15.53 10.72
N GLN A 63 -3.40 -15.78 10.57
CA GLN A 63 -2.42 -15.77 11.65
C GLN A 63 -2.29 -14.40 12.34
N ALA A 64 -2.29 -13.31 11.56
CA ALA A 64 -2.21 -11.96 12.08
C ALA A 64 -3.48 -11.59 12.85
N ILE A 65 -4.63 -11.99 12.30
CA ILE A 65 -5.94 -11.81 12.95
C ILE A 65 -6.00 -12.58 14.27
N SER A 66 -5.52 -13.82 14.30
CA SER A 66 -5.58 -14.67 15.50
C SER A 66 -4.71 -14.14 16.63
N ALA A 67 -3.61 -13.46 16.32
CA ALA A 67 -2.68 -12.93 17.31
C ALA A 67 -3.20 -11.68 18.06
N GLY A 68 -4.07 -10.87 17.44
CA GLY A 68 -4.49 -9.58 18.02
C GLY A 68 -5.92 -9.11 17.70
N GLY A 69 -6.68 -9.87 16.92
CA GLY A 69 -8.03 -9.54 16.48
C GLY A 69 -8.08 -8.62 15.26
N MET A 70 -9.24 -8.60 14.59
CA MET A 70 -9.46 -7.85 13.35
C MET A 70 -9.22 -6.34 13.49
N ALA A 71 -9.76 -5.74 14.55
CA ALA A 71 -9.65 -4.31 14.78
C ALA A 71 -8.18 -3.88 14.92
N LYS A 72 -7.37 -4.67 15.65
CA LYS A 72 -5.95 -4.37 15.82
C LYS A 72 -5.18 -4.54 14.52
N THR A 73 -5.49 -5.57 13.73
CA THR A 73 -4.86 -5.73 12.41
C THR A 73 -5.15 -4.53 11.51
N VAL A 74 -6.41 -4.09 11.44
CA VAL A 74 -6.80 -2.90 10.66
C VAL A 74 -6.04 -1.66 11.12
N GLU A 75 -5.97 -1.40 12.43
CA GLU A 75 -5.21 -0.29 13.01
C GLU A 75 -3.74 -0.32 12.59
N VAL A 76 -3.07 -1.47 12.76
CA VAL A 76 -1.64 -1.62 12.43
C VAL A 76 -1.36 -1.40 10.96
N VAL A 77 -2.23 -1.91 10.07
CA VAL A 77 -2.07 -1.73 8.62
C VAL A 77 -2.30 -0.27 8.24
N TYR A 78 -3.36 0.33 8.76
CA TYR A 78 -3.71 1.72 8.50
C TYR A 78 -2.57 2.67 8.88
N ASP A 79 -2.01 2.53 10.08
CA ASP A 79 -0.88 3.36 10.54
C ASP A 79 0.40 3.13 9.72
N SER A 80 0.62 1.88 9.29
CA SER A 80 1.77 1.52 8.44
C SER A 80 1.64 2.09 7.02
N LEU A 81 0.42 2.35 6.55
CA LEU A 81 0.16 3.01 5.28
C LEU A 81 0.29 4.54 5.41
N ILE A 82 -0.27 5.17 6.44
CA ILE A 82 -0.26 6.64 6.54
C ILE A 82 1.14 7.21 6.71
N GLY A 83 1.82 6.86 7.80
CA GLY A 83 3.05 7.56 8.18
C GLY A 83 4.24 7.18 7.29
N PRO A 84 4.54 5.88 7.14
CA PRO A 84 5.72 5.43 6.40
C PRO A 84 5.57 5.34 4.87
N ILE A 85 4.35 5.17 4.34
CA ILE A 85 4.14 4.97 2.90
C ILE A 85 3.55 6.23 2.25
N PHE A 86 2.32 6.60 2.60
CA PHE A 86 1.61 7.69 1.95
C PHE A 86 2.13 9.06 2.33
N GLY A 87 2.54 9.29 3.58
CA GLY A 87 3.10 10.56 4.02
C GLY A 87 4.30 11.01 3.16
N PRO A 88 5.35 10.20 3.01
CA PRO A 88 6.49 10.53 2.16
C PRO A 88 6.15 10.53 0.67
N LEU A 89 5.29 9.62 0.21
CA LEU A 89 4.85 9.58 -1.19
C LEU A 89 4.15 10.87 -1.60
N LEU A 90 3.14 11.30 -0.84
CA LEU A 90 2.37 12.53 -1.08
C LEU A 90 3.25 13.77 -1.02
N LYS A 91 4.19 13.84 -0.07
CA LYS A 91 5.18 14.94 0.00
C LYS A 91 6.02 15.02 -1.27
N ARG A 92 6.46 13.88 -1.82
CA ARG A 92 7.24 13.84 -3.07
C ARG A 92 6.41 14.20 -4.29
N LEU A 93 5.11 13.91 -4.27
CA LEU A 93 4.17 14.32 -5.30
C LEU A 93 3.73 15.79 -5.18
N GLY A 94 4.19 16.51 -4.15
CA GLY A 94 3.83 17.92 -3.93
C GLY A 94 2.39 18.13 -3.49
N ALA A 95 1.77 17.11 -2.90
CA ALA A 95 0.38 17.18 -2.47
C ALA A 95 0.18 18.15 -1.29
N ASP A 96 -0.94 18.86 -1.31
CA ASP A 96 -1.51 19.55 -0.16
C ASP A 96 -2.15 18.56 0.83
N ASP A 97 -2.53 19.03 2.02
CA ASP A 97 -3.21 18.25 3.07
C ASP A 97 -2.80 16.76 3.16
N VAL A 98 -1.48 16.55 3.28
CA VAL A 98 -0.86 15.22 3.23
C VAL A 98 -1.51 14.23 4.19
N THR A 99 -1.88 14.70 5.39
CA THR A 99 -2.49 13.85 6.42
C THR A 99 -3.86 13.34 6.00
N ARG A 100 -4.74 14.23 5.50
CA ARG A 100 -6.09 13.83 5.04
C ARG A 100 -6.00 12.91 3.83
N ARG A 101 -5.16 13.25 2.84
CA ARG A 101 -4.95 12.42 1.64
C ARG A 101 -4.40 11.04 1.98
N ALA A 102 -3.44 10.95 2.90
CA ALA A 102 -2.88 9.68 3.36
C ALA A 102 -3.96 8.80 4.02
N GLY A 103 -4.83 9.40 4.84
CA GLY A 103 -5.97 8.72 5.42
C GLY A 103 -6.91 8.14 4.37
N LEU A 104 -7.31 8.93 3.37
CA LEU A 104 -8.18 8.48 2.27
C LEU A 104 -7.55 7.36 1.43
N CYS A 105 -6.23 7.42 1.18
CA CYS A 105 -5.52 6.35 0.49
C CYS A 105 -5.50 5.06 1.34
N ALA A 106 -5.22 5.19 2.63
CA ALA A 106 -5.14 4.06 3.55
C ALA A 106 -6.51 3.39 3.76
N THR A 107 -7.60 4.15 3.90
CA THR A 107 -8.95 3.58 4.04
C THR A 107 -9.34 2.75 2.83
N GLN A 108 -9.04 3.24 1.62
CA GLN A 108 -9.34 2.52 0.38
C GLN A 108 -8.65 1.15 0.34
N LEU A 109 -7.35 1.11 0.63
CA LEU A 109 -6.58 -0.14 0.56
C LEU A 109 -6.90 -1.11 1.70
N VAL A 110 -7.13 -0.59 2.91
CA VAL A 110 -7.57 -1.40 4.05
C VAL A 110 -8.93 -2.03 3.75
N GLY A 111 -9.88 -1.28 3.20
CA GLY A 111 -11.19 -1.79 2.81
C GLY A 111 -11.07 -2.95 1.81
N VAL A 112 -10.26 -2.78 0.76
CA VAL A 112 -9.99 -3.86 -0.20
C VAL A 112 -9.36 -5.07 0.49
N GLY A 113 -8.36 -4.86 1.35
CA GLY A 113 -7.67 -5.94 2.06
C GLY A 113 -8.61 -6.74 2.96
N VAL A 114 -9.48 -6.06 3.72
CA VAL A 114 -10.49 -6.72 4.56
C VAL A 114 -11.47 -7.51 3.71
N VAL A 115 -12.04 -6.92 2.66
CA VAL A 115 -13.03 -7.61 1.83
C VAL A 115 -12.41 -8.81 1.09
N ARG A 116 -11.20 -8.65 0.54
CA ARG A 116 -10.51 -9.67 -0.27
C ARG A 116 -9.96 -10.83 0.57
N TYR A 117 -9.25 -10.54 1.66
CA TYR A 117 -8.47 -11.55 2.38
C TYR A 117 -9.14 -12.08 3.64
N VAL A 118 -9.90 -11.22 4.33
CA VAL A 118 -10.60 -11.57 5.56
C VAL A 118 -11.99 -12.11 5.24
N ALA A 119 -12.86 -11.26 4.70
CA ALA A 119 -14.23 -11.63 4.39
C ALA A 119 -14.29 -12.60 3.21
N ARG A 120 -13.27 -12.56 2.33
CA ARG A 120 -13.16 -13.40 1.14
C ARG A 120 -14.43 -13.32 0.29
N ALA A 121 -14.97 -12.10 0.14
CA ALA A 121 -16.25 -11.85 -0.50
C ALA A 121 -16.10 -11.62 -2.00
N GLU A 122 -17.02 -12.20 -2.78
CA GLU A 122 -17.10 -11.98 -4.23
C GLU A 122 -17.79 -10.64 -4.56
N PRO A 123 -17.44 -9.97 -5.68
CA PRO A 123 -16.46 -10.41 -6.69
C PRO A 123 -15.00 -10.07 -6.34
N ILE A 124 -14.77 -9.30 -5.27
CA ILE A 124 -13.44 -8.76 -4.93
C ILE A 124 -12.40 -9.85 -4.67
N ARG A 125 -12.82 -11.01 -4.15
CA ARG A 125 -11.92 -12.15 -3.88
C ARG A 125 -11.34 -12.76 -5.16
N SER A 126 -12.14 -12.92 -6.20
CA SER A 126 -11.73 -13.61 -7.44
C SER A 126 -11.05 -12.70 -8.47
N MET A 127 -11.22 -11.39 -8.37
CA MET A 127 -10.57 -10.44 -9.28
C MET A 127 -9.04 -10.58 -9.26
N THR A 128 -8.40 -10.38 -10.41
CA THR A 128 -6.94 -10.31 -10.49
C THR A 128 -6.41 -9.01 -9.87
N PRO A 129 -5.12 -8.96 -9.49
CA PRO A 129 -4.46 -7.71 -9.10
C PRO A 129 -4.61 -6.60 -10.14
N GLU A 130 -4.58 -6.94 -11.43
CA GLU A 130 -4.77 -6.01 -12.54
C GLU A 130 -6.20 -5.47 -12.58
N GLU A 131 -7.21 -6.33 -12.48
CA GLU A 131 -8.63 -5.91 -12.47
C GLU A 131 -8.95 -5.01 -11.28
N LEU A 132 -8.41 -5.33 -10.09
CA LEU A 132 -8.55 -4.47 -8.92
C LEU A 132 -7.80 -3.16 -9.08
N ALA A 133 -6.60 -3.18 -9.67
CA ALA A 133 -5.87 -1.96 -9.95
C ALA A 133 -6.67 -1.07 -10.91
N ASP A 134 -7.20 -1.59 -12.01
CA ASP A 134 -7.98 -0.81 -12.97
C ASP A 134 -9.25 -0.22 -12.35
N ALA A 135 -9.94 -0.98 -11.49
CA ALA A 135 -11.15 -0.53 -10.82
C ALA A 135 -10.89 0.52 -9.70
N ILE A 136 -9.84 0.34 -8.91
CA ILE A 136 -9.60 1.14 -7.69
C ILE A 136 -8.62 2.31 -7.94
N ALA A 137 -7.74 2.20 -8.93
CA ALA A 137 -6.73 3.20 -9.23
C ALA A 137 -7.31 4.61 -9.45
N PRO A 138 -8.44 4.82 -10.14
CA PRO A 138 -8.98 6.18 -10.32
C PRO A 138 -9.28 6.87 -8.98
N THR A 139 -9.82 6.12 -8.01
CA THR A 139 -10.06 6.63 -6.65
C THR A 139 -8.75 6.96 -5.94
N LEU A 140 -7.77 6.06 -6.00
CA LEU A 140 -6.47 6.29 -5.37
C LEU A 140 -5.71 7.45 -6.02
N GLN A 141 -5.78 7.58 -7.35
CA GLN A 141 -5.19 8.66 -8.12
C GLN A 141 -5.77 10.01 -7.70
N ARG A 142 -7.10 10.09 -7.54
CA ARG A 142 -7.77 11.29 -7.01
C ARG A 142 -7.24 11.67 -5.63
N TYR A 143 -7.06 10.71 -4.73
CA TYR A 143 -6.51 11.00 -3.40
C TYR A 143 -5.04 11.41 -3.44
N LEU A 144 -4.25 10.83 -4.33
CA LEU A 144 -2.82 11.12 -4.45
C LEU A 144 -2.54 12.51 -5.02
N ILE A 145 -3.24 12.91 -6.09
CA ILE A 145 -2.91 14.12 -6.86
C ILE A 145 -4.11 14.93 -7.34
N GLY A 146 -5.33 14.40 -7.20
CA GLY A 146 -6.54 15.06 -7.67
C GLY A 146 -7.18 15.96 -6.63
N ASP A 147 -8.34 16.51 -6.97
CA ASP A 147 -9.13 17.31 -6.05
C ASP A 147 -9.85 16.43 -5.00
N ILE A 148 -9.80 16.87 -3.74
CA ILE A 148 -10.48 16.24 -2.60
C ILE A 148 -11.34 17.30 -1.89
N SER A 149 -12.63 17.30 -2.21
CA SER A 149 -13.63 18.20 -1.61
C SER A 149 -13.95 17.86 -0.16
#